data_AF-A0A7K3UG64-F1
#
_entry.id   AF-A0A7K3UG64-F1
#
_cell.length_a   1.000
_cell.length_b   1.000
_cell.length_c   1.000
_cell.angle_alpha   90.00
_cell.angle_beta   90.00
_cell.angle_gamma   90.00
#
_symmetry.space_group_name_H-M   'P 1'
#
loop_
_entity.id
_entity.type
_entity.pdbx_description
1 polymer ?
#
loop_
_entity_poly.entity_id
_entity_poly.type
_entity_poly.pdbx_seq_one_letter_code
_entity_poly.pdbx_strand_id
1 'polypeptide(L)'
;MKTDIRRLGTSAEGIPIYAFRYIWGGPMFVGTMAQDLLAIRPDAVIATGSGYYMVDYDKLDIAMISVPDLSPLTAEAAMAQAVKAARKRSVQPAI
;
A
#
# COMPACT_ATOMS: atom_id res chain seq x y z
N MET A 1 -8.62 -11.66 7.08
CA MET A 1 -9.70 -11.51 6.08
C MET A 1 -9.87 -10.03 5.77
N LYS A 2 -9.93 -9.68 4.48
CA LYS A 2 -10.12 -8.30 3.99
C LYS A 2 -11.43 -8.23 3.22
N THR A 3 -12.15 -7.13 3.33
CA THR A 3 -13.39 -6.82 2.61
C THR A 3 -13.21 -5.56 1.79
N ASP A 4 -14.08 -5.34 0.81
CA ASP A 4 -14.10 -4.11 -0.01
C ASP A 4 -12.76 -3.82 -0.71
N ILE A 5 -12.13 -4.85 -1.28
CA ILE A 5 -10.88 -4.69 -2.03
C ILE A 5 -11.20 -3.99 -3.35
N ARG A 6 -10.73 -2.76 -3.50
CA ARG A 6 -10.87 -1.94 -4.72
C ARG A 6 -9.49 -1.56 -5.24
N ARG A 7 -9.24 -1.82 -6.51
CA ARG A 7 -8.03 -1.30 -7.17
C ARG A 7 -8.24 0.19 -7.44
N LEU A 8 -7.36 1.02 -6.88
CA LEU A 8 -7.38 2.47 -7.09
C LEU A 8 -6.61 2.86 -8.35
N GLY A 9 -5.51 2.16 -8.62
CA GLY A 9 -4.66 2.46 -9.76
C GLY A 9 -3.33 1.74 -9.67
N THR A 10 -2.32 2.34 -10.30
CA THR A 10 -0.97 1.79 -10.36
C THR A 10 0.03 2.94 -10.13
N SER A 11 1.07 2.70 -9.34
CA SER A 11 2.14 3.67 -9.12
C SER A 11 2.99 3.84 -10.39
N ALA A 12 3.85 4.86 -10.40
CA ALA A 12 4.82 5.09 -11.49
C ALA A 12 5.77 3.91 -11.71
N GLU A 13 6.01 3.10 -10.69
CA GLU A 13 6.83 1.89 -10.76
C GLU A 13 6.04 0.63 -11.15
N GLY A 14 4.78 0.78 -11.58
CA GLY A 14 3.95 -0.35 -11.98
C GLY A 14 3.33 -1.12 -10.81
N ILE A 15 3.39 -0.59 -9.58
CA ILE A 15 2.86 -1.26 -8.39
C ILE A 15 1.36 -1.00 -8.28
N PRO A 16 0.49 -2.02 -8.28
CA PRO A 16 -0.94 -1.81 -8.13
C PRO A 16 -1.27 -1.34 -6.71
N ILE A 17 -2.06 -0.27 -6.63
CA ILE A 17 -2.53 0.34 -5.38
C ILE A 17 -3.97 -0.10 -5.16
N TYR A 18 -4.20 -0.68 -4.00
CA TYR A 18 -5.49 -1.19 -3.57
C TYR A 18 -5.97 -0.46 -2.33
N ALA A 19 -7.26 -0.25 -2.29
CA ALA A 19 -8.05 0.08 -1.14
C ALA A 19 -8.63 -1.22 -0.57
N PHE A 20 -8.55 -1.45 0.73
CA PHE A 20 -9.22 -2.56 1.39
C PHE A 20 -9.57 -2.20 2.82
N ARG A 21 -10.62 -2.82 3.36
CA ARG A 21 -10.98 -2.72 4.77
C ARG A 21 -10.79 -4.07 5.44
N TYR A 22 -10.47 -4.06 6.72
CA TYR A 22 -10.45 -5.30 7.48
C TYR A 22 -11.86 -5.71 7.92
N ILE A 23 -12.13 -7.01 7.93
CA ILE A 23 -13.46 -7.52 8.35
C ILE A 23 -13.78 -7.24 9.82
N TRP A 24 -12.76 -7.04 10.66
CA TRP A 24 -12.88 -6.69 12.07
C TRP A 24 -13.25 -5.21 12.29
N GLY A 25 -13.56 -4.49 11.22
CA GLY A 25 -13.86 -3.06 11.24
C GLY A 25 -12.60 -2.21 11.26
N GLY A 26 -12.81 -0.90 11.31
CA GLY A 26 -11.75 0.11 11.27
C GLY A 26 -11.74 0.94 9.98
N PRO A 27 -10.76 1.85 9.83
CA PRO A 27 -10.63 2.67 8.64
C PRO A 27 -10.31 1.80 7.42
N MET A 28 -10.55 2.36 6.24
CA MET A 28 -10.07 1.76 5.01
C MET A 28 -8.55 1.95 4.92
N PHE A 29 -7.87 0.96 4.39
CA PHE A 29 -6.43 0.99 4.17
C PHE A 29 -6.16 1.08 2.69
N VAL A 30 -5.21 1.94 2.32
CA VAL A 30 -4.74 2.11 0.95
C VAL A 30 -3.27 1.75 0.90
N GLY A 31 -2.93 0.79 0.03
CA GLY A 31 -1.58 0.28 -0.14
C GLY A 31 -1.54 -0.83 -1.18
N THR A 32 -0.39 -1.46 -1.37
CA THR A 32 -0.27 -2.60 -2.30
C THR A 32 -0.47 -3.95 -1.61
N MET A 33 -0.63 -4.99 -2.43
CA MET A 33 -0.63 -6.38 -1.97
C MET A 33 0.76 -6.99 -2.15
N ALA A 34 1.23 -7.66 -1.10
CA ALA A 34 2.53 -8.33 -1.12
C ALA A 34 2.61 -9.42 -2.20
N GLN A 35 1.48 -10.10 -2.45
CA GLN A 35 1.40 -11.16 -3.47
C GLN A 35 1.63 -10.62 -4.89
N ASP A 36 1.11 -9.43 -5.21
CA ASP A 36 1.38 -8.81 -6.53
C ASP A 36 2.82 -8.35 -6.65
N LEU A 37 3.40 -7.87 -5.54
CA LEU A 37 4.81 -7.49 -5.49
C LEU A 37 5.74 -8.69 -5.72
N LEU A 38 5.35 -9.93 -5.41
CA LEU A 38 6.19 -11.10 -5.72
C LEU A 38 6.46 -11.23 -7.23
N ALA A 39 5.51 -10.82 -8.08
CA ALA A 39 5.65 -10.87 -9.53
C ALA A 39 6.32 -9.60 -10.10
N ILE A 40 6.10 -8.44 -9.46
CA ILE A 40 6.57 -7.14 -9.96
C ILE A 40 7.94 -6.78 -9.38
N ARG A 41 8.09 -6.84 -8.06
CA ARG A 41 9.27 -6.44 -7.32
C ARG A 41 9.48 -7.32 -6.07
N PRO A 42 9.96 -8.57 -6.24
CA PRO A 42 10.17 -9.49 -5.13
C PRO A 42 11.17 -8.95 -4.11
N ASP A 43 12.09 -8.07 -4.51
CA ASP A 43 13.07 -7.41 -3.62
C ASP A 43 12.45 -6.52 -2.52
N ALA A 44 11.21 -6.08 -2.73
CA ALA A 44 10.42 -5.31 -1.77
C ALA A 44 9.45 -6.19 -0.96
N VAL A 45 9.50 -7.52 -1.14
CA VAL A 45 8.71 -8.47 -0.35
C VAL A 45 9.62 -9.22 0.60
N ILE A 46 9.38 -9.04 1.89
CA ILE A 46 10.07 -9.77 2.94
C ILE A 46 9.20 -10.97 3.30
N ALA A 47 9.61 -12.16 2.85
CA ALA A 47 9.00 -13.41 3.31
C ALA A 47 9.49 -13.71 4.73
N THR A 48 8.57 -13.64 5.70
CA THR A 48 8.88 -14.08 7.07
C THR A 48 8.79 -15.60 7.16
N GLY A 49 9.64 -16.22 7.99
CA GLY A 49 9.62 -17.67 8.23
C GLY A 49 8.28 -18.20 8.78
N SER A 50 7.39 -17.31 9.22
CA SER A 50 6.03 -17.60 9.68
C SER A 50 5.01 -17.81 8.56
N GLY A 51 5.40 -17.71 7.28
CA GLY A 51 4.51 -17.87 6.13
C GLY A 51 3.72 -16.59 5.77
N TYR A 52 4.11 -15.45 6.33
CA TYR A 52 3.53 -14.14 5.99
C TYR A 52 4.49 -13.32 5.13
N TYR A 53 3.94 -12.68 4.10
CA TYR A 53 4.66 -11.71 3.29
C TYR A 53 4.49 -10.32 3.88
N MET A 54 5.60 -9.69 4.23
CA MET A 54 5.67 -8.29 4.61
C MET A 54 6.12 -7.46 3.41
N VAL A 55 5.57 -6.27 3.26
CA VAL A 55 5.95 -5.34 2.21
C VAL A 55 6.93 -4.34 2.80
N ASP A 56 8.11 -4.26 2.19
CA ASP A 56 9.09 -3.23 2.50
C ASP A 56 8.73 -1.95 1.72
N TYR A 57 7.96 -1.08 2.38
CA TYR A 57 7.53 0.19 1.81
C TYR A 57 8.68 1.21 1.64
N ASP A 58 9.85 1.00 2.27
CA ASP A 58 11.00 1.89 2.08
C ASP A 58 11.64 1.69 0.69
N LYS A 59 11.42 0.51 0.09
CA LYS A 59 11.86 0.19 -1.27
C LYS A 59 10.82 0.47 -2.35
N LEU A 60 9.68 1.06 -1.97
CA LEU A 60 8.57 1.30 -2.88
C LEU A 60 8.25 2.79 -2.94
N ASP A 61 7.86 3.27 -4.12
CA ASP A 61 7.30 4.62 -4.32
C ASP A 61 5.88 4.78 -3.76
N ILE A 62 5.44 3.89 -2.86
CA ILE A 62 4.11 3.94 -2.23
C ILE A 62 4.23 3.68 -0.73
N ALA A 63 3.44 4.39 0.07
CA ALA A 63 3.32 4.15 1.50
C ALA A 63 1.91 3.64 1.84
N MET A 64 1.81 2.82 2.88
CA MET A 64 0.52 2.41 3.43
C MET A 64 -0.09 3.58 4.20
N ILE A 65 -1.33 3.95 3.84
CA ILE A 65 -2.11 4.97 4.56
C ILE A 65 -3.47 4.41 4.97
N SER A 66 -4.08 5.00 5.99
CA SER A 66 -5.46 4.70 6.37
C SER A 66 -6.34 5.92 6.07
N VAL A 67 -7.49 5.67 5.45
CA VAL A 67 -8.48 6.69 5.09
C VAL A 67 -9.82 6.34 5.74
N PRO A 68 -10.54 7.32 6.28
CA PRO A 68 -11.81 7.08 6.97
C PRO A 68 -12.92 6.62 6.03
N ASP A 69 -12.90 7.07 4.77
CA ASP A 69 -13.88 6.72 3.74
C ASP A 69 -13.21 6.59 2.36
N LEU A 70 -13.83 5.80 1.47
CA LEU A 70 -13.41 5.62 0.09
C LEU A 70 -14.51 6.08 -0.87
N SER A 71 -14.81 7.37 -0.80
CA SER A 71 -15.48 8.07 -1.87
C SER A 71 -14.57 8.15 -3.12
N PRO A 72 -15.12 8.28 -4.34
CA PRO A 72 -14.32 8.39 -5.57
C PRO A 72 -13.32 9.57 -5.53
N LEU A 73 -13.69 10.67 -4.89
CA LEU A 73 -12.80 11.83 -4.68
C LEU A 73 -11.68 11.50 -3.69
N THR A 74 -11.99 10.71 -2.65
CA THR A 74 -11.02 10.26 -1.66
C THR A 74 -10.09 9.19 -2.20
N ALA A 75 -10.53 8.34 -3.14
CA ALA A 75 -9.72 7.30 -3.78
C ALA A 75 -8.50 7.90 -4.53
N GLU A 76 -8.73 8.87 -5.39
CA GLU A 76 -7.67 9.60 -6.12
C GLU A 76 -6.76 10.34 -5.14
N ALA A 77 -7.34 11.05 -4.16
CA ALA A 77 -6.57 11.75 -3.14
C ALA A 77 -5.73 10.78 -2.29
N ALA A 78 -6.26 9.61 -1.94
CA ALA A 78 -5.58 8.59 -1.17
C ALA A 78 -4.43 7.97 -1.97
N MET A 79 -4.64 7.68 -3.26
CA MET A 79 -3.58 7.22 -4.15
C MET A 79 -2.45 8.25 -4.24
N ALA A 80 -2.79 9.51 -4.52
CA ALA A 80 -1.82 10.60 -4.60
C ALA A 80 -1.08 10.79 -3.26
N GLN A 81 -1.79 10.65 -2.14
CA GLN A 81 -1.22 10.80 -0.81
C GLN A 81 -0.34 9.61 -0.43
N ALA A 82 -0.69 8.38 -0.82
CA ALA A 82 0.13 7.19 -0.63
C ALA A 82 1.47 7.29 -1.38
N VAL A 83 1.44 7.77 -2.62
CA VAL A 83 2.64 8.03 -3.44
C VAL A 83 3.47 9.18 -2.84
N LYS A 84 2.80 10.28 -2.47
CA LYS A 84 3.46 11.44 -1.85
C LYS A 84 4.07 11.10 -0.48
N ALA A 85 3.43 10.23 0.29
CA ALA A 85 3.91 9.79 1.60
C ALA A 85 5.16 8.92 1.48
N ALA A 86 5.24 8.03 0.47
CA ALA A 86 6.49 7.33 0.17
C ALA A 86 7.63 8.28 -0.16
N ARG A 87 7.39 9.23 -1.08
CA ARG A 87 8.38 10.27 -1.45
C ARG A 87 8.87 11.09 -0.26
N LYS A 88 8.01 11.38 0.72
CA LYS A 88 8.39 12.05 1.97
C LYS A 88 9.14 11.15 2.94
N ARG A 89 8.87 9.84 2.92
CA ARG A 89 9.46 8.87 3.85
C ARG A 89 10.88 8.47 3.44
N SER A 90 11.19 8.45 2.13
CA SER A 90 12.55 8.31 1.60
C SER A 90 13.51 9.44 2.03
N VAL A 91 13.02 10.50 2.68
CA VAL A 91 13.79 11.65 3.17
C VAL A 91 13.95 11.63 4.71
N GLN A 92 13.69 10.50 5.38
CA GLN A 92 14.00 10.36 6.80
C GLN A 92 15.31 9.58 6.98
N PRO A 93 16.43 10.24 7.31
CA PRO A 93 17.57 9.53 7.85
C PRO A 93 17.16 8.98 9.22
N ALA A 94 17.30 7.67 9.40
CA ALA A 94 17.28 7.08 10.73
C ALA A 94 18.40 7.73 11.56
N ILE A 95 18.02 8.35 12.68
CA ILE A 95 18.93 8.81 13.74
C ILE A 95 19.10 7.67 14.73
#